data_AF-A0A5N5X884-F1
#
_entry.id   AF-A0A5N5X884-F1
#
_cell.length_a   1.000
_cell.length_b   1.000
_cell.length_c   1.000
_cell.angle_alpha   90.00
_cell.angle_beta   90.00
_cell.angle_gamma   90.00
#
_symmetry.space_group_name_H-M   'P 1'
#
loop_
_entity.id
_entity.type
_entity.pdbx_description
1 polymer ?
#
loop_
_entity_poly.entity_id
_entity_poly.type
_entity_poly.pdbx_seq_one_letter_code
_entity_poly.pdbx_strand_id
1 'polypeptide(L)'
;MEADYKRHTEDVYSGISHTILLVVELFAFMGALTDATNHTRLAMLTEQLRTYRESNISWNIWLYKDIGYQGMVHLDPEPPYMKLILPFVEKKQALGLDFWGCTGKDGAKDAYGPFIRGLKGMVPAHLQKKKYPPVWTFDRQVERVVRECLMGEYMVWEFAELFEGKTKEELEDLAKSFAFEACDKRDGLNAVLRHDAEAAGGVHV
;
A
#
# COMPACT_ATOMS: atom_id res chain seq x y z
N MET A 1 13.17 -23.59 -24.65
CA MET A 1 12.14 -22.83 -23.92
C MET A 1 12.73 -22.05 -22.75
N GLU A 2 13.57 -22.67 -21.90
CA GLU A 2 14.28 -21.97 -20.80
C GLU A 2 15.41 -21.04 -21.30
N ALA A 3 16.05 -21.42 -22.42
CA ALA A 3 17.11 -20.63 -23.06
C ALA A 3 16.61 -19.34 -23.75
N ASP A 4 15.35 -19.30 -24.22
CA ASP A 4 14.78 -18.11 -24.86
C ASP A 4 14.38 -17.03 -23.84
N TYR A 5 13.99 -17.43 -22.62
CA TYR A 5 13.65 -16.49 -21.56
C TYR A 5 14.87 -15.71 -21.06
N LYS A 6 16.01 -16.40 -20.87
CA LYS A 6 17.29 -15.74 -20.52
C LYS A 6 17.76 -14.77 -21.59
N ARG A 7 17.60 -15.13 -22.87
CA ARG A 7 18.03 -14.30 -24.01
C ARG A 7 17.20 -13.02 -24.13
N HIS A 8 15.89 -13.09 -23.90
CA HIS A 8 15.03 -11.90 -23.87
C HIS A 8 15.32 -10.98 -22.67
N THR A 9 15.68 -11.52 -21.51
CA THR A 9 16.08 -10.67 -20.38
C THR A 9 17.45 -10.02 -20.59
N GLU A 10 18.43 -10.73 -21.16
CA GLU A 10 19.76 -10.16 -21.41
C GLU A 10 19.75 -9.07 -22.51
N ASP A 11 18.94 -9.23 -23.56
CA ASP A 11 18.85 -8.24 -24.66
C ASP A 11 18.08 -6.96 -24.29
N VAL A 12 17.11 -7.01 -23.36
CA VAL A 12 16.40 -5.79 -22.92
C VAL A 12 17.28 -4.90 -22.05
N TYR A 13 18.21 -5.49 -21.27
CA TYR A 13 19.06 -4.73 -20.33
C TYR A 13 20.47 -4.40 -20.86
N SER A 14 20.95 -5.10 -21.90
CA SER A 14 22.29 -4.84 -22.48
C SER A 14 22.41 -3.47 -23.18
N GLY A 15 21.29 -2.90 -23.63
CA GLY A 15 21.24 -1.57 -24.26
C GLY A 15 21.06 -0.40 -23.28
N ILE A 16 20.86 -0.66 -21.99
CA ILE A 16 20.48 0.32 -20.97
C ILE A 16 21.73 0.71 -20.15
N SER A 17 22.85 0.97 -20.83
CA SER A 17 24.11 1.27 -20.15
C SER A 17 24.08 2.59 -19.37
N HIS A 18 23.12 3.49 -19.64
CA HIS A 18 23.08 4.85 -19.07
C HIS A 18 21.73 5.24 -18.44
N THR A 19 20.82 4.29 -18.18
CA THR A 19 19.55 4.61 -17.52
C THR A 19 19.64 4.36 -16.03
N ILE A 20 19.42 5.42 -15.24
CA ILE A 20 19.23 5.32 -13.80
C ILE A 20 17.91 4.58 -13.55
N LEU A 21 17.98 3.40 -12.92
CA LEU A 21 16.80 2.70 -12.45
C LEU A 21 16.45 3.23 -11.05
N LEU A 22 15.26 3.81 -10.92
CA LEU A 22 14.71 4.29 -9.67
C LEU A 22 13.43 3.51 -9.34
N VAL A 23 13.42 2.85 -8.19
CA VAL A 23 12.21 2.31 -7.58
C VAL A 23 11.55 3.39 -6.75
N VAL A 24 10.48 3.99 -7.28
CA VAL A 24 9.79 5.11 -6.62
C VAL A 24 8.98 4.69 -5.41
N GLU A 25 8.54 3.43 -5.35
CA GLU A 25 7.70 2.90 -4.27
C GLU A 25 8.18 1.52 -3.85
N LEU A 26 8.93 1.45 -2.75
CA LEU A 26 9.26 0.22 -2.04
C LEU A 26 8.26 0.01 -0.90
N PHE A 27 7.67 -1.17 -0.80
CA PHE A 27 6.62 -1.49 0.18
C PHE A 27 7.13 -2.44 1.26
N ALA A 28 6.77 -2.18 2.51
CA ALA A 28 7.03 -3.06 3.65
C ALA A 28 5.77 -3.19 4.52
N PHE A 29 4.86 -4.08 4.14
CA PHE A 29 3.58 -4.21 4.85
C PHE A 29 3.75 -4.83 6.23
N MET A 30 3.38 -4.13 7.29
CA MET A 30 3.55 -4.59 8.68
C MET A 30 2.26 -4.42 9.47
N GLY A 31 1.24 -5.18 9.07
CA GLY A 31 -0.08 -5.20 9.73
C GLY A 31 -0.18 -6.20 10.90
N ALA A 32 -1.41 -6.35 11.42
CA ALA A 32 -1.83 -7.18 12.57
C ALA A 32 -1.68 -8.73 12.39
N LEU A 33 -0.78 -9.17 11.52
CA LEU A 33 -0.45 -10.57 11.30
C LEU A 33 0.57 -11.06 12.33
N THR A 34 0.77 -12.37 12.40
CA THR A 34 1.70 -12.99 13.35
C THR A 34 3.13 -12.44 13.21
N ASP A 35 3.87 -12.40 14.32
CA ASP A 35 5.29 -11.99 14.34
C ASP A 35 6.12 -12.74 13.29
N ALA A 36 5.82 -14.03 13.07
CA ALA A 36 6.45 -14.84 12.03
C ALA A 36 6.27 -14.25 10.63
N THR A 37 5.06 -13.78 10.30
CA THR A 37 4.78 -13.17 8.99
C THR A 37 5.56 -11.86 8.81
N ASN A 38 5.61 -11.04 9.86
CA ASN A 38 6.35 -9.78 9.82
C ASN A 38 7.87 -10.02 9.72
N HIS A 39 8.41 -11.04 10.40
CA HIS A 39 9.81 -11.44 10.23
C HIS A 39 10.12 -11.86 8.79
N THR A 40 9.27 -12.69 8.15
CA THR A 40 9.48 -13.09 6.75
C THR A 40 9.47 -11.89 5.80
N ARG A 41 8.59 -10.91 6.02
CA ARG A 41 8.54 -9.68 5.21
C ARG A 41 9.79 -8.82 5.38
N LEU A 42 10.28 -8.66 6.60
CA LEU A 42 11.52 -7.94 6.87
C LEU A 42 12.72 -8.65 6.22
N ALA A 43 12.78 -9.99 6.28
CA ALA A 43 13.82 -10.76 5.60
C ALA A 43 13.77 -10.58 4.07
N MET A 44 12.57 -10.62 3.48
CA MET A 44 12.38 -10.35 2.05
C MET A 44 12.84 -8.93 1.67
N LEU A 45 12.47 -7.93 2.49
CA LEU A 45 12.89 -6.54 2.29
C LEU A 45 14.43 -6.43 2.32
N THR A 46 15.09 -7.06 3.28
CA THR A 46 16.56 -7.08 3.37
C THR A 46 17.20 -7.63 2.09
N GLU A 47 16.70 -8.76 1.56
CA GLU A 47 17.21 -9.35 0.32
C GLU A 47 16.93 -8.46 -0.91
N GLN A 48 15.77 -7.81 -0.94
CA GLN A 48 15.43 -6.87 -2.00
C GLN A 48 16.38 -5.66 -2.01
N LEU A 49 16.63 -5.08 -0.84
CA LEU A 49 17.55 -3.95 -0.69
C LEU A 49 19.00 -4.33 -1.05
N ARG A 50 19.45 -5.53 -0.66
CA ARG A 50 20.74 -6.08 -1.10
C ARG A 50 20.83 -6.17 -2.63
N THR A 51 19.78 -6.69 -3.27
CA THR A 51 19.72 -6.78 -4.73
C THR A 51 19.78 -5.40 -5.40
N TYR A 52 19.07 -4.42 -4.83
CA TYR A 52 19.10 -3.04 -5.32
C TYR A 52 20.49 -2.42 -5.22
N ARG A 53 21.16 -2.60 -4.09
CA ARG A 53 22.54 -2.13 -3.91
C ARG A 53 23.50 -2.77 -4.91
N GLU A 54 23.47 -4.09 -5.06
CA GLU A 54 24.33 -4.83 -6.00
C GLU A 54 24.08 -4.43 -7.46
N SER A 55 22.86 -4.02 -7.77
CA SER A 55 22.45 -3.61 -9.12
C SER A 55 22.51 -2.08 -9.33
N ASN A 56 23.01 -1.32 -8.36
CA ASN A 56 23.04 0.15 -8.36
C ASN A 56 21.66 0.79 -8.66
N ILE A 57 20.59 0.21 -8.09
CA ILE A 57 19.21 0.67 -8.21
C ILE A 57 18.91 1.60 -7.03
N SER A 58 18.50 2.83 -7.33
CA SER A 58 18.02 3.77 -6.31
C SER A 58 16.60 3.43 -5.90
N TRP A 59 16.22 3.74 -4.66
CA TRP A 59 14.88 3.46 -4.15
C TRP A 59 14.39 4.52 -3.16
N ASN A 60 13.06 4.63 -3.01
CA ASN A 60 12.41 5.36 -1.93
C ASN A 60 11.37 4.46 -1.24
N ILE A 61 11.29 4.54 0.09
CA ILE A 61 10.29 3.80 0.86
C ILE A 61 8.93 4.48 0.75
N TRP A 62 7.91 3.68 0.43
CA TRP A 62 6.52 4.02 0.67
C TRP A 62 6.08 3.31 1.96
N LEU A 63 5.86 4.01 3.07
CA LEU A 63 5.79 5.46 3.25
C LEU A 63 6.39 5.90 4.59
N TYR A 64 6.56 7.21 4.78
CA TYR A 64 7.13 7.73 6.01
C TYR A 64 6.17 7.62 7.21
N LYS A 65 4.92 8.07 7.07
CA LYS A 65 3.96 8.17 8.20
C LYS A 65 2.53 7.80 7.82
N ASP A 66 1.92 6.87 8.55
CA ASP A 66 0.50 6.51 8.41
C ASP A 66 -0.21 6.30 9.76
N ILE A 67 -1.41 5.72 9.70
CA ILE A 67 -2.26 5.39 10.84
C ILE A 67 -2.08 3.94 11.35
N GLY A 68 -0.96 3.28 11.02
CA GLY A 68 -0.59 1.97 11.58
C GLY A 68 -0.41 0.82 10.60
N TYR A 69 -0.28 1.06 9.28
CA TYR A 69 -0.26 0.00 8.26
C TYR A 69 1.15 -0.45 7.85
N GLN A 70 1.96 0.45 7.30
CA GLN A 70 3.27 0.15 6.71
C GLN A 70 4.30 1.26 6.90
N GLY A 71 3.90 2.40 7.46
CA GLY A 71 4.77 3.54 7.69
C GLY A 71 5.96 3.22 8.58
N MET A 72 7.09 3.90 8.31
CA MET A 72 8.26 3.93 9.21
C MET A 72 7.92 4.50 10.59
N VAL A 73 6.98 5.44 10.59
CA VAL A 73 6.37 6.10 11.74
C VAL A 73 4.87 5.90 11.62
N HIS A 74 4.16 5.71 12.72
CA HIS A 74 2.70 5.62 12.69
C HIS A 74 2.06 6.26 13.91
N LEU A 75 0.79 6.63 13.79
CA LEU A 75 0.03 7.12 14.92
C LEU A 75 -0.18 6.00 15.95
N ASP A 76 -0.11 6.38 17.23
CA ASP A 76 -0.68 5.60 18.34
C ASP A 76 -2.23 5.56 18.13
N PRO A 77 -2.93 4.46 18.44
CA PRO A 77 -4.39 4.40 18.38
C PRO A 77 -5.12 5.34 19.37
N GLU A 78 -4.48 5.80 20.44
CA GLU A 78 -5.08 6.63 21.50
C GLU A 78 -5.25 8.14 21.20
N PRO A 79 -4.38 8.81 20.41
CA PRO A 79 -4.53 10.21 20.03
C PRO A 79 -5.91 10.63 19.51
N PRO A 80 -6.30 11.91 19.71
CA PRO A 80 -7.60 12.46 19.32
C PRO A 80 -7.96 12.22 17.85
N TYR A 81 -6.98 12.26 16.94
CA TYR A 81 -7.21 12.02 15.52
C TYR A 81 -7.68 10.60 15.24
N MET A 82 -7.00 9.59 15.80
CA MET A 82 -7.37 8.19 15.60
C MET A 82 -8.75 7.91 16.15
N LYS A 83 -9.07 8.43 17.35
CA LYS A 83 -10.41 8.30 17.95
C LYS A 83 -11.52 8.89 17.06
N LEU A 84 -11.25 10.00 16.37
CA LEU A 84 -12.21 10.62 15.46
C LEU A 84 -12.45 9.76 14.21
N ILE A 85 -11.38 9.26 13.59
CA ILE A 85 -11.47 8.62 12.27
C ILE A 85 -11.69 7.10 12.32
N LEU A 86 -11.42 6.44 13.46
CA LEU A 86 -11.44 4.98 13.57
C LEU A 86 -12.79 4.36 13.14
N PRO A 87 -13.96 4.88 13.55
CA PRO A 87 -15.23 4.34 13.08
C PRO A 87 -15.40 4.40 11.55
N PHE A 88 -14.88 5.45 10.92
CA PHE A 88 -14.89 5.60 9.47
C PHE A 88 -13.91 4.62 8.81
N VAL A 89 -12.72 4.43 9.38
CA VAL A 89 -11.75 3.43 8.91
C VAL A 89 -12.33 2.01 8.97
N GLU A 90 -12.97 1.65 10.08
CA GLU A 90 -13.64 0.35 10.25
C GLU A 90 -14.77 0.16 9.23
N LYS A 91 -15.58 1.21 9.00
CA LYS A 91 -16.60 1.20 7.94
C LYS A 91 -15.99 0.97 6.56
N LYS A 92 -14.91 1.68 6.20
CA LYS A 92 -14.22 1.48 4.91
C LYS A 92 -13.65 0.07 4.78
N GLN A 93 -13.12 -0.51 5.86
CA GLN A 93 -12.65 -1.89 5.89
C GLN A 93 -13.80 -2.88 5.66
N ALA A 94 -14.93 -2.72 6.37
CA ALA A 94 -16.10 -3.59 6.21
C ALA A 94 -16.67 -3.54 4.79
N LEU A 95 -16.64 -2.36 4.16
CA LEU A 95 -17.08 -2.15 2.78
C LEU A 95 -16.03 -2.56 1.73
N GLY A 96 -14.80 -2.89 2.12
CA GLY A 96 -13.73 -3.32 1.22
C GLY A 96 -13.32 -2.25 0.20
N LEU A 97 -13.34 -0.98 0.60
CA LEU A 97 -13.10 0.16 -0.30
C LEU A 97 -11.60 0.41 -0.57
N ASP A 98 -10.73 0.00 0.34
CA ASP A 98 -9.29 0.18 0.22
C ASP A 98 -8.61 -1.15 -0.13
N PHE A 99 -8.28 -1.36 -1.40
CA PHE A 99 -7.69 -2.61 -1.91
C PHE A 99 -6.50 -3.12 -1.08
N TRP A 100 -5.63 -2.21 -0.64
CA TRP A 100 -4.38 -2.53 0.06
C TRP A 100 -4.53 -2.63 1.58
N GLY A 101 -5.59 -2.06 2.15
CA GLY A 101 -5.81 -1.97 3.60
C GLY A 101 -6.86 -2.94 4.15
N CYS A 102 -7.70 -3.51 3.27
CA CYS A 102 -8.81 -4.38 3.68
C CYS A 102 -8.39 -5.85 3.74
N THR A 103 -8.54 -6.48 4.91
CA THR A 103 -8.21 -7.90 5.14
C THR A 103 -9.37 -8.85 4.78
N GLY A 104 -10.58 -8.33 4.61
CA GLY A 104 -11.77 -9.10 4.21
C GLY A 104 -12.71 -8.28 3.32
N LYS A 105 -13.52 -8.97 2.49
CA LYS A 105 -14.53 -8.36 1.61
C LYS A 105 -15.96 -8.80 1.96
N ASP A 106 -16.13 -9.42 3.13
CA ASP A 106 -17.37 -10.11 3.48
C ASP A 106 -18.55 -9.15 3.62
N GLY A 107 -18.33 -7.94 4.17
CA GLY A 107 -19.38 -6.95 4.37
C GLY A 107 -20.04 -6.41 3.08
N ALA A 108 -19.41 -6.60 1.92
CA ALA A 108 -19.93 -6.14 0.63
C ALA A 108 -20.19 -7.30 -0.37
N LYS A 109 -19.90 -8.54 0.01
CA LYS A 109 -19.91 -9.70 -0.89
C LYS A 109 -21.28 -9.94 -1.52
N ASP A 110 -22.35 -9.76 -0.76
CA ASP A 110 -23.71 -10.05 -1.22
C ASP A 110 -24.23 -9.03 -2.24
N ALA A 111 -23.76 -7.79 -2.16
CA ALA A 111 -24.08 -6.75 -3.15
C ALA A 111 -23.24 -6.93 -4.43
N TYR A 112 -21.92 -7.05 -4.29
CA TYR A 112 -21.03 -7.10 -5.45
C TYR A 112 -21.01 -8.44 -6.18
N GLY A 113 -21.24 -9.56 -5.48
CA GLY A 113 -21.19 -10.89 -6.07
C GLY A 113 -22.17 -11.07 -7.24
N PRO A 114 -23.49 -10.88 -7.04
CA PRO A 114 -24.47 -10.94 -8.12
C PRO A 114 -24.22 -9.89 -9.21
N PHE A 115 -23.85 -8.67 -8.83
CA PHE A 115 -23.57 -7.58 -9.77
C PHE A 115 -22.42 -7.93 -10.74
N ILE A 116 -21.27 -8.37 -10.20
CA ILE A 116 -20.11 -8.76 -11.00
C ILE A 116 -20.44 -9.96 -11.89
N ARG A 117 -21.17 -10.97 -11.37
CA ARG A 117 -21.62 -12.12 -12.17
C ARG A 117 -22.51 -11.71 -13.34
N GLY A 118 -23.44 -10.79 -13.10
CA GLY A 118 -24.31 -10.24 -14.15
C GLY A 118 -23.52 -9.55 -15.26
N LEU A 119 -22.62 -8.62 -14.89
CA LEU A 119 -21.76 -7.92 -15.84
C LEU A 119 -20.86 -8.89 -16.63
N LYS A 120 -20.34 -9.91 -15.97
CA LYS A 120 -19.48 -10.92 -16.60
C LYS A 120 -20.24 -11.74 -17.64
N GLY A 121 -21.52 -12.05 -17.39
CA GLY A 121 -22.40 -12.73 -18.34
C GLY A 121 -22.72 -11.91 -19.59
N MET A 122 -22.61 -10.58 -19.53
CA MET A 122 -22.83 -9.68 -20.68
C MET A 122 -21.62 -9.59 -21.63
N VAL A 123 -20.45 -10.12 -21.22
CA VAL A 123 -19.21 -10.03 -21.99
C VAL A 123 -18.78 -11.41 -22.47
N PRO A 124 -18.55 -11.61 -23.79
CA PRO A 124 -18.06 -12.88 -24.32
C PRO A 124 -16.82 -13.39 -23.58
N ALA A 125 -16.79 -14.67 -23.21
CA ALA A 125 -15.77 -15.24 -22.33
C ALA A 125 -14.33 -14.99 -22.81
N HIS A 126 -14.09 -15.03 -24.13
CA HIS A 126 -12.77 -14.78 -24.73
C HIS A 126 -12.29 -13.32 -24.64
N LEU A 127 -13.19 -12.37 -24.33
CA LEU A 127 -12.90 -10.94 -24.15
C LEU A 127 -12.68 -10.55 -22.70
N GLN A 128 -13.13 -11.35 -21.72
CA GLN A 128 -13.10 -11.00 -20.29
C GLN A 128 -11.68 -10.78 -19.73
N LYS A 129 -10.64 -11.27 -20.41
CA LYS A 129 -9.21 -11.13 -20.02
C LYS A 129 -8.43 -10.13 -20.87
N LYS A 130 -9.09 -9.36 -21.75
CA LYS A 130 -8.40 -8.46 -22.70
C LYS A 130 -7.92 -7.14 -22.09
N LYS A 131 -8.41 -6.76 -20.91
CA LYS A 131 -8.04 -5.49 -20.26
C LYS A 131 -6.67 -5.56 -19.57
N TYR A 132 -5.95 -4.44 -19.64
CA TYR A 132 -4.74 -4.20 -18.85
C TYR A 132 -5.10 -3.78 -17.41
N PRO A 133 -4.29 -4.14 -16.39
CA PRO A 133 -3.15 -5.05 -16.47
C PRO A 133 -3.60 -6.52 -16.62
N PRO A 134 -2.83 -7.35 -17.37
CA PRO A 134 -3.24 -8.71 -17.74
C PRO A 134 -3.32 -9.67 -16.54
N VAL A 135 -2.68 -9.31 -15.43
CA VAL A 135 -2.75 -10.06 -14.16
C VAL A 135 -4.10 -9.90 -13.45
N TRP A 136 -4.95 -8.95 -13.86
CA TRP A 136 -6.23 -8.70 -13.22
C TRP A 136 -7.37 -9.48 -13.85
N THR A 137 -8.21 -10.05 -12.99
CA THR A 137 -9.45 -10.71 -13.39
C THR A 137 -10.51 -9.68 -13.79
N PHE A 138 -11.54 -10.12 -14.51
CA PHE A 138 -12.71 -9.28 -14.80
C PHE A 138 -13.31 -8.69 -13.52
N ASP A 139 -13.46 -9.53 -12.50
CA ASP A 139 -13.96 -9.16 -11.18
C ASP A 139 -13.11 -8.03 -10.56
N ARG A 140 -11.78 -8.16 -10.57
CA ARG A 140 -10.86 -7.13 -10.07
C ARG A 140 -11.01 -5.80 -10.80
N GLN A 141 -11.18 -5.84 -12.12
CA GLN A 141 -11.39 -4.64 -12.94
C GLN A 141 -12.67 -3.89 -12.53
N VAL A 142 -13.76 -4.63 -12.28
CA VAL A 142 -15.01 -4.04 -11.79
C VAL A 142 -14.86 -3.50 -10.38
N GLU A 143 -14.26 -4.27 -9.48
CA GLU A 143 -14.03 -3.86 -8.10
C GLU A 143 -13.22 -2.56 -8.01
N ARG A 144 -12.16 -2.42 -8.80
CA ARG A 144 -11.37 -1.17 -8.82
C ARG A 144 -12.24 0.02 -9.21
N VAL A 145 -12.95 -0.08 -10.32
CA VAL A 145 -13.68 1.07 -10.88
C VAL A 145 -14.89 1.43 -10.01
N VAL A 146 -15.66 0.43 -9.58
CA VAL A 146 -16.92 0.67 -8.88
C VAL A 146 -16.68 0.81 -7.37
N ARG A 147 -16.07 -0.18 -6.74
CA ARG A 147 -15.96 -0.21 -5.28
C ARG A 147 -14.85 0.71 -4.78
N GLU A 148 -13.69 0.69 -5.40
CA GLU A 148 -12.51 1.41 -4.86
C GLU A 148 -12.44 2.85 -5.35
N CYS A 149 -12.79 3.11 -6.62
CA CYS A 149 -12.85 4.47 -7.17
C CYS A 149 -14.20 5.13 -6.85
N LEU A 150 -15.29 4.73 -7.53
CA LEU A 150 -16.57 5.45 -7.44
C LEU A 150 -17.11 5.52 -6.00
N MET A 151 -17.21 4.39 -5.30
CA MET A 151 -17.70 4.41 -3.92
C MET A 151 -16.70 5.09 -2.97
N GLY A 152 -15.39 4.96 -3.24
CA GLY A 152 -14.35 5.67 -2.50
C GLY A 152 -14.50 7.18 -2.59
N GLU A 153 -14.79 7.72 -3.78
CA GLU A 153 -15.03 9.15 -4.01
C GLU A 153 -16.21 9.69 -3.20
N TYR A 154 -17.31 8.93 -3.09
CA TYR A 154 -18.43 9.33 -2.23
C TYR A 154 -18.05 9.39 -0.75
N MET A 155 -17.22 8.46 -0.28
CA MET A 155 -16.78 8.41 1.12
C MET A 155 -15.84 9.55 1.49
N VAL A 156 -15.24 10.26 0.52
CA VAL A 156 -14.42 11.45 0.80
C VAL A 156 -15.27 12.55 1.47
N TRP A 157 -16.53 12.70 1.06
CA TRP A 157 -17.45 13.67 1.66
C TRP A 157 -17.79 13.30 3.10
N GLU A 158 -18.15 12.04 3.34
CA GLU A 158 -18.40 11.55 4.70
C GLU A 158 -17.17 11.69 5.61
N PHE A 159 -15.96 11.47 5.07
CA PHE A 159 -14.73 11.72 5.81
C PHE A 159 -14.57 13.20 6.17
N ALA A 160 -14.87 14.11 5.24
CA ALA A 160 -14.78 15.56 5.47
C ALA A 160 -15.78 16.02 6.54
N GLU A 161 -16.98 15.43 6.57
CA GLU A 161 -18.03 15.72 7.57
C GLU A 161 -17.56 15.42 9.02
N LEU A 162 -16.60 14.51 9.22
CA LEU A 162 -16.02 14.26 10.56
C LEU A 162 -15.37 15.51 11.17
N PHE A 163 -15.00 16.49 10.35
CA PHE A 163 -14.35 17.72 10.76
C PHE A 163 -15.30 18.92 10.75
N GLU A 164 -16.56 18.74 10.33
CA GLU A 164 -17.54 19.82 10.30
C GLU A 164 -17.82 20.34 11.72
N GLY A 165 -17.96 21.67 11.83
CA GLY A 165 -18.26 22.34 13.10
C GLY A 165 -17.09 22.42 14.09
N LYS A 166 -15.92 21.86 13.77
CA LYS A 166 -14.74 21.97 14.63
C LYS A 166 -14.11 23.35 14.58
N THR A 167 -13.64 23.84 15.73
CA THR A 167 -12.88 25.09 15.78
C THR A 167 -11.46 24.90 15.27
N LYS A 168 -10.76 26.02 15.02
CA LYS A 168 -9.35 25.98 14.62
C LYS A 168 -8.49 25.27 15.67
N GLU A 169 -8.75 25.52 16.95
CA GLU A 169 -8.02 24.93 18.07
C GLU A 169 -8.22 23.41 18.12
N GLU A 170 -9.45 22.93 17.92
CA GLU A 170 -9.73 21.49 17.85
C GLU A 170 -9.04 20.83 16.65
N LEU A 171 -9.01 21.51 15.49
CA LEU A 171 -8.30 21.04 14.31
C LEU A 171 -6.77 21.02 14.52
N GLU A 172 -6.22 22.00 15.23
CA GLU A 172 -4.81 22.02 15.62
C GLU A 172 -4.48 20.85 16.57
N ASP A 173 -5.35 20.56 17.52
CA ASP A 173 -5.17 19.42 18.43
C ASP A 173 -5.25 18.07 17.70
N LEU A 174 -6.13 17.95 16.71
CA LEU A 174 -6.16 16.78 15.82
C LEU A 174 -4.86 16.68 15.02
N ALA A 175 -4.39 17.78 14.43
CA ALA A 175 -3.16 17.80 13.64
C ALA A 175 -1.90 17.47 14.47
N LYS A 176 -1.85 17.88 15.75
CA LYS A 176 -0.78 17.51 16.69
C LYS A 176 -0.65 16.00 16.90
N SER A 177 -1.70 15.22 16.62
CA SER A 177 -1.60 13.74 16.63
C SER A 177 -0.57 13.22 15.62
N PHE A 178 -0.23 14.00 14.59
CA PHE A 178 0.82 13.69 13.62
C PHE A 178 2.18 14.25 13.99
N ALA A 179 2.35 14.93 15.13
CA ALA A 179 3.66 15.38 15.58
C ALA A 179 4.57 14.16 15.80
N PHE A 180 5.87 14.28 15.51
CA PHE A 180 6.78 13.13 15.52
C PHE A 180 6.89 12.49 16.91
N GLU A 181 6.91 13.33 17.94
CA GLU A 181 6.90 12.97 19.36
C GLU A 181 5.61 12.28 19.82
N ALA A 182 4.52 12.42 19.06
CA ALA A 182 3.23 11.79 19.33
C ALA A 182 3.01 10.50 18.50
N CYS A 183 4.02 10.10 17.72
CA CYS A 183 3.95 8.91 16.86
C CYS A 183 4.92 7.83 17.33
N ASP A 184 4.55 6.58 17.08
CA ASP A 184 5.39 5.42 17.28
C ASP A 184 6.30 5.18 16.09
N LYS A 185 7.45 4.56 16.35
CA LYS A 185 8.43 4.16 15.33
C LYS A 185 8.38 2.66 15.12
N ARG A 186 8.44 2.25 13.85
CA ARG A 186 8.49 0.85 13.48
C ARG A 186 9.93 0.33 13.53
N ASP A 187 10.39 -0.02 14.73
CA ASP A 187 11.81 -0.31 14.99
C ASP A 187 12.41 -1.38 14.07
N GLY A 188 11.69 -2.48 13.82
CA GLY A 188 12.16 -3.55 12.92
C GLY A 188 12.38 -3.08 11.48
N LEU A 189 11.44 -2.32 10.92
CA LEU A 189 11.58 -1.73 9.58
C LEU A 189 12.73 -0.72 9.57
N ASN A 190 12.74 0.20 10.54
CA ASN A 190 13.74 1.25 10.61
C ASN A 190 15.16 0.69 10.81
N ALA A 191 15.31 -0.44 11.51
CA ALA A 191 16.59 -1.14 11.64
C ALA A 191 17.09 -1.69 10.30
N VAL A 192 16.23 -2.34 9.51
CA VAL A 192 16.58 -2.85 8.18
C VAL A 192 17.01 -1.70 7.26
N LEU A 193 16.25 -0.60 7.24
CA LEU A 193 16.57 0.56 6.39
C LEU A 193 17.86 1.26 6.80
N ARG A 194 18.14 1.39 8.12
CA ARG A 194 19.40 1.95 8.62
C ARG A 194 20.60 1.10 8.25
N HIS A 195 20.50 -0.22 8.49
CA HIS A 195 21.56 -1.16 8.13
C HIS A 195 21.87 -1.10 6.63
N ASP A 196 20.84 -0.97 5.79
CA ASP A 196 21.01 -0.83 4.35
C ASP A 196 21.77 0.45 3.96
N ALA A 197 21.41 1.59 4.56
CA ALA A 197 22.06 2.87 4.33
C ALA A 197 23.53 2.88 4.79
N GLU A 198 23.82 2.27 5.94
CA GLU A 198 25.20 2.09 6.44
C GLU A 198 26.04 1.26 5.47
N ALA A 199 25.49 0.13 5.00
CA ALA A 199 26.14 -0.76 4.05
C ALA A 199 26.39 -0.12 2.67
N ALA A 200 25.62 0.90 2.29
CA ALA A 200 25.78 1.63 1.04
C ALA A 200 26.91 2.68 1.07
N GLY A 201 27.65 2.83 2.18
CA GLY A 201 28.82 3.71 2.26
C GLY A 201 28.58 5.04 2.97
N GLY A 202 27.63 5.09 3.92
CA GLY A 202 27.57 6.06 5.01
C GLY A 202 27.79 7.54 4.65
N VAL A 203 26.71 8.27 4.35
CA VAL A 203 26.66 9.69 4.70
C VAL A 203 26.12 9.76 6.12
N HIS A 204 26.98 10.10 7.07
CA HIS A 204 26.58 10.49 8.41
C HIS A 204 25.48 11.58 8.32
N VAL A 205 24.33 11.30 8.93
CA VAL A 205 23.40 12.33 9.39
C VAL A 205 23.36 12.25 10.91
#